data_AF-A0AAV6WXM8-F1
#
_entry.id   AF-A0AAV6WXM8-F1
#
_cell.length_a   1.000
_cell.length_b   1.000
_cell.length_c   1.000
_cell.angle_alpha   90.00
_cell.angle_beta   90.00
_cell.angle_gamma   90.00
#
_symmetry.space_group_name_H-M   'P 1'
#
loop_
_entity.id
_entity.type
_entity.pdbx_description
1 polymer ?
#
loop_
_entity_poly.entity_id
_entity_poly.type
_entity_poly.pdbx_seq_one_letter_code
_entity_poly.pdbx_strand_id
1 'polypeptide(L)'
;MENKEVCLARLHQWFDIEGWSTEERVNKVVNSRLQIAYTRWRNTLHTTYKKLVEEGISPREVCPKVDLSMAKWQAACDFIEDEKFQVKKNKVVLWRDTHISKKNEGQFVNSVAQSLHDIMIVKKSQPVNEDEEPPSEEAILESTLDRRSQYIKGMRHGAEVVRGRQSSSYMVANTELKEKLEEQRIALDEQKKEMEACKEQHSQEIDALKAQMAKMEKLLHTIIG
;
A
#
# COMPACT_ATOMS: atom_id res chain seq x y z
N MET A 1 -7.90 2.96 34.57
CA MET A 1 -8.78 2.01 33.84
C MET A 1 -8.57 2.23 32.37
N GLU A 2 -8.12 1.20 31.67
CA GLU A 2 -7.74 1.30 30.26
C GLU A 2 -9.01 1.59 29.44
N ASN A 3 -9.03 2.62 28.58
CA ASN A 3 -10.23 3.01 27.79
C ASN A 3 -10.89 1.83 27.06
N LYS A 4 -10.10 0.80 26.77
CA LYS A 4 -10.53 -0.49 26.23
C LYS A 4 -11.51 -1.24 27.14
N GLU A 5 -11.26 -1.31 28.44
CA GLU A 5 -12.10 -2.00 29.42
C GLU A 5 -13.47 -1.34 29.53
N VAL A 6 -13.52 -0.01 29.48
CA VAL A 6 -14.78 0.76 29.48
C VAL A 6 -15.61 0.48 28.21
N CYS A 7 -14.97 0.45 27.05
CA CYS A 7 -15.63 0.09 25.79
C CYS A 7 -16.15 -1.35 25.80
N LEU A 8 -15.38 -2.28 26.37
CA LEU A 8 -15.78 -3.69 26.50
C LEU A 8 -16.95 -3.86 27.47
N ALA A 9 -16.89 -3.23 28.64
CA ALA A 9 -17.99 -3.23 29.60
C ALA A 9 -19.29 -2.72 28.96
N ARG A 10 -19.19 -1.67 28.13
CA ARG A 10 -20.34 -1.15 27.39
C ARG A 10 -20.81 -2.11 26.29
N LEU A 11 -19.91 -2.80 25.58
CA LEU A 11 -20.31 -3.82 24.61
C LEU A 11 -21.08 -4.97 25.28
N HIS A 12 -20.64 -5.42 26.45
CA HIS A 12 -21.32 -6.47 27.21
C HIS A 12 -22.72 -6.09 27.72
N GLN A 13 -23.07 -4.80 27.76
CA GLN A 13 -24.45 -4.37 28.05
C GLN A 13 -25.42 -4.69 26.91
N TRP A 14 -24.93 -4.77 25.68
CA TRP A 14 -25.76 -4.93 24.48
C TRP A 14 -25.59 -6.30 23.82
N PHE A 15 -24.45 -6.96 24.05
CA PHE A 15 -24.10 -8.22 23.42
C PHE A 15 -23.54 -9.19 24.45
N ASP A 16 -24.07 -10.41 24.45
CA ASP A 16 -23.44 -11.53 25.14
C ASP A 16 -22.36 -12.13 24.22
N ILE A 17 -21.10 -11.76 24.47
CA ILE A 17 -19.97 -12.19 23.66
C ILE A 17 -19.26 -13.33 24.38
N GLU A 18 -19.74 -14.54 24.13
CA GLU A 18 -19.11 -15.75 24.63
C GLU A 18 -17.69 -15.92 24.06
N GLY A 19 -16.78 -16.45 24.87
CA GLY A 19 -15.43 -16.76 24.41
C GLY A 19 -14.49 -15.56 24.23
N TRP A 20 -14.86 -14.32 24.58
CA TRP A 20 -13.98 -13.15 24.34
C TRP A 20 -12.62 -13.22 25.07
N SER A 21 -12.59 -13.68 26.32
CA SER A 21 -11.37 -13.78 27.13
C SER A 21 -10.62 -15.11 26.95
N THR A 22 -11.29 -16.13 26.41
CA THR A 22 -10.79 -17.50 26.30
C THR A 22 -10.43 -17.88 24.85
N GLU A 23 -11.17 -17.40 23.86
CA GLU A 23 -10.96 -17.70 22.44
C GLU A 23 -10.15 -16.61 21.73
N GLU A 24 -8.96 -16.98 21.26
CA GLU A 24 -8.06 -16.06 20.53
C GLU A 24 -8.73 -15.48 19.27
N ARG A 25 -9.59 -16.25 18.60
CA ARG A 25 -10.29 -15.81 17.39
C ARG A 25 -11.29 -14.70 17.70
N VAL A 26 -12.15 -14.89 18.70
CA VAL A 26 -13.15 -13.89 19.13
C VAL A 26 -12.44 -12.64 19.63
N ASN A 27 -11.37 -12.82 20.41
CA ASN A 27 -10.53 -11.74 20.90
C ASN A 27 -9.94 -10.88 19.76
N LYS A 28 -9.42 -11.51 18.71
CA LYS A 28 -8.90 -10.80 17.54
C LYS A 28 -9.98 -10.00 16.81
N VAL A 29 -11.18 -10.56 16.64
CA VAL A 29 -12.27 -9.90 15.92
C VAL A 29 -12.74 -8.66 16.67
N VAL A 30 -13.01 -8.80 17.97
CA VAL A 30 -13.50 -7.69 18.79
C VAL A 30 -12.44 -6.59 18.93
N ASN A 31 -11.16 -6.94 19.15
CA ASN A 31 -10.08 -5.94 19.13
C ASN A 31 -9.98 -5.22 17.79
N SER A 32 -10.11 -5.94 16.67
CA SER A 32 -10.08 -5.34 15.34
C SER A 32 -11.25 -4.36 15.15
N ARG A 33 -12.45 -4.71 15.63
CA ARG A 33 -13.62 -3.83 15.55
C ARG A 33 -13.47 -2.58 16.43
N LEU A 34 -12.98 -2.74 17.67
CA LEU A 34 -12.67 -1.61 18.55
C LEU A 34 -11.63 -0.69 17.94
N GLN A 35 -10.58 -1.26 17.35
CA GLN A 35 -9.55 -0.49 16.66
C GLN A 35 -10.11 0.31 15.47
N ILE A 36 -10.98 -0.30 14.67
CA ILE A 36 -11.65 0.39 13.54
C ILE A 36 -12.54 1.52 14.06
N ALA A 37 -13.33 1.27 15.11
CA ALA A 37 -14.21 2.27 15.71
C ALA A 37 -13.41 3.47 16.26
N TYR A 38 -12.35 3.20 17.02
CA TYR A 38 -11.41 4.21 17.51
C TYR A 38 -10.79 5.00 16.36
N THR A 39 -10.30 4.33 15.31
CA THR A 39 -9.72 4.98 14.14
C THR A 39 -10.72 5.91 13.45
N ARG A 40 -11.98 5.48 13.28
CA ARG A 40 -13.04 6.30 12.69
C ARG A 40 -13.34 7.52 13.55
N TRP A 41 -13.58 7.31 14.84
CA TRP A 41 -13.84 8.39 15.80
C TRP A 41 -12.73 9.45 15.77
N ARG A 42 -11.46 9.01 15.86
CA ARG A 42 -10.30 9.88 15.83
C ARG A 42 -10.19 10.68 14.53
N ASN A 43 -10.44 10.05 13.38
CA ASN A 43 -10.41 10.77 12.10
C ASN A 43 -11.55 11.80 12.01
N THR A 44 -12.76 11.46 12.45
CA THR A 44 -13.88 12.40 12.51
C THR A 44 -13.54 13.59 13.41
N LEU A 45 -12.98 13.32 14.61
CA LEU A 45 -12.55 14.35 15.56
C LEU A 45 -11.56 15.33 14.90
N HIS A 46 -10.50 14.81 14.28
CA HIS A 46 -9.47 15.62 13.64
C HIS A 46 -10.00 16.38 12.42
N THR A 47 -10.89 15.80 11.62
CA THR A 47 -11.55 16.51 10.50
C THR A 47 -12.40 17.66 11.01
N THR A 48 -13.19 17.47 12.07
CA THR A 48 -13.99 18.53 12.65
C THR A 48 -13.13 19.65 13.23
N TYR A 49 -12.06 19.29 13.94
CA TYR A 49 -11.07 20.27 14.45
C TYR A 49 -10.48 21.10 13.31
N LYS A 50 -10.04 20.46 12.22
CA LYS A 50 -9.46 21.17 11.06
C LYS A 50 -10.46 22.11 10.39
N LYS A 51 -11.72 21.70 10.24
CA LYS A 51 -12.77 22.56 9.67
C LYS A 51 -12.97 23.83 10.48
N LEU A 52 -13.00 23.73 11.82
CA LEU A 52 -13.12 24.91 12.68
C LEU A 52 -11.94 25.86 12.49
N VAL A 53 -10.72 25.32 12.43
CA VAL A 53 -9.51 26.12 12.15
C VAL A 53 -9.57 26.78 10.77
N GLU A 54 -10.00 26.06 9.73
CA GLU A 54 -10.16 26.58 8.37
C GLU A 54 -11.22 27.69 8.27
N GLU A 55 -12.28 27.60 9.08
CA GLU A 55 -13.33 28.60 9.19
C GLU A 55 -12.93 29.82 10.07
N GLY A 56 -11.71 29.81 10.64
CA GLY A 56 -11.22 30.85 11.54
C GLY A 56 -11.87 30.83 12.94
N ILE A 57 -12.59 29.76 13.27
CA ILE A 57 -13.22 29.55 14.56
C ILE A 57 -12.23 28.86 15.49
N SER A 58 -11.99 29.46 16.66
CA SER A 58 -11.16 28.85 17.70
C SER A 58 -11.77 27.52 18.15
N PRO A 59 -11.10 26.36 17.91
CA PRO A 59 -11.67 25.06 18.25
C PRO A 59 -11.89 24.88 19.75
N ARG A 60 -11.30 25.71 20.61
CA ARG A 60 -11.46 25.62 22.08
C ARG A 60 -12.69 26.36 22.60
N GLU A 61 -13.28 27.23 21.79
CA GLU A 61 -14.39 28.11 22.17
C GLU A 61 -15.75 27.58 21.74
N VAL A 62 -15.79 26.79 20.66
CA VAL A 62 -17.03 26.25 20.10
C VAL A 62 -17.00 24.73 20.13
N CYS A 63 -18.02 24.12 20.77
CA CYS A 63 -18.24 22.69 20.61
C CYS A 63 -18.97 22.42 19.30
N PRO A 64 -18.44 21.56 18.42
CA PRO A 64 -19.10 21.22 17.16
C PRO A 64 -20.31 20.30 17.33
N LYS A 65 -20.57 19.77 18.53
CA LYS A 65 -21.70 18.87 18.81
C LYS A 65 -22.46 19.31 20.05
N VAL A 66 -23.78 19.43 19.91
CA VAL A 66 -24.70 19.82 21.00
C VAL A 66 -24.67 18.83 22.16
N ASP A 67 -24.52 17.53 21.87
CA ASP A 67 -24.53 16.46 22.88
C ASP A 67 -23.16 16.26 23.56
N LEU A 68 -22.15 17.07 23.22
CA LEU A 68 -20.80 16.95 23.77
C LEU A 68 -20.53 18.14 24.70
N SER A 69 -20.12 17.84 25.94
CA SER A 69 -19.74 18.90 26.86
C SER A 69 -18.45 19.59 26.40
N MET A 70 -18.37 20.91 26.62
CA MET A 70 -17.17 21.70 26.33
C MET A 70 -15.91 21.12 26.96
N ALA A 71 -15.99 20.64 28.21
CA ALA A 71 -14.85 20.01 28.89
C ALA A 71 -14.34 18.75 28.17
N LYS A 72 -15.24 17.91 27.62
CA LYS A 72 -14.84 16.72 26.85
C LYS A 72 -14.25 17.09 25.50
N TRP A 73 -14.75 18.15 24.89
CA TRP A 73 -14.22 18.67 23.63
C TRP A 73 -12.84 19.30 23.82
N GLN A 74 -12.63 20.08 24.87
CA GLN A 74 -11.32 20.64 25.22
C GLN A 74 -10.28 19.55 25.48
N ALA A 75 -10.64 18.49 26.21
CA ALA A 75 -9.75 17.33 26.39
C ALA A 75 -9.40 16.64 25.05
N ALA A 76 -10.32 16.67 24.08
CA ALA A 76 -10.08 16.14 22.75
C ALA A 76 -9.17 17.07 21.91
N CYS A 77 -9.29 18.39 22.08
CA CYS A 77 -8.35 19.36 21.52
C CYS A 77 -6.95 19.18 22.13
N ASP A 78 -6.84 19.03 23.45
CA ASP A 78 -5.57 18.74 24.13
C ASP A 78 -4.92 17.48 23.56
N PHE A 79 -5.70 16.42 23.32
CA PHE A 79 -5.23 15.20 22.68
C PHE A 79 -4.77 15.40 21.22
N ILE A 80 -5.46 16.26 20.45
CA ILE A 80 -5.06 16.58 19.08
C ILE A 80 -3.78 17.41 19.09
N GLU A 81 -3.66 18.37 19.99
CA GLU A 81 -2.52 19.29 20.09
C GLU A 81 -1.29 18.66 20.76
N ASP A 82 -1.45 17.51 21.43
CA ASP A 82 -0.36 16.74 22.03
C ASP A 82 0.75 16.45 21.01
N GLU A 83 2.00 16.68 21.42
CA GLU A 83 3.19 16.48 20.57
C GLU A 83 3.22 15.07 19.96
N LYS A 84 2.83 14.04 20.73
CA LYS A 84 2.78 12.64 20.27
C LYS A 84 1.74 12.43 19.16
N PHE A 85 0.67 13.21 19.17
CA PHE A 85 -0.35 13.19 18.12
C PHE A 85 0.11 13.97 16.89
N GLN A 86 0.77 15.11 17.10
CA GLN A 86 1.26 16.02 16.06
C GLN A 86 2.54 15.54 15.38
N VAL A 87 3.23 14.50 15.88
CA VAL A 87 4.42 13.94 15.22
C VAL A 87 4.09 13.55 13.77
N LYS A 88 4.48 14.43 12.83
CA LYS A 88 4.45 14.15 11.40
C LYS A 88 5.57 13.15 11.14
N LYS A 89 5.22 11.86 11.11
CA LYS A 89 6.18 10.82 10.72
C LYS A 89 6.68 11.12 9.31
N ASN A 90 8.00 11.10 9.14
CA ASN A 90 8.65 11.20 7.84
C ASN A 90 8.03 10.19 6.89
N LYS A 91 7.50 10.65 5.76
CA LYS A 91 6.68 9.80 4.90
C LYS A 91 7.47 8.69 4.21
N VAL A 92 8.77 8.89 3.99
CA VAL A 92 9.69 7.85 3.47
C VAL A 92 9.93 6.77 4.52
N VAL A 93 10.13 7.17 5.78
CA VAL A 93 10.24 6.23 6.91
C VAL A 93 8.95 5.44 7.08
N LEU A 94 7.79 6.11 6.98
CA LEU A 94 6.49 5.47 7.09
C LEU A 94 6.23 4.47 5.94
N TRP A 95 6.69 4.78 4.73
CA TRP A 95 6.65 3.85 3.59
C TRP A 95 7.44 2.56 3.92
N ARG A 96 8.66 2.69 4.43
CA ARG A 96 9.48 1.56 4.88
C ARG A 96 8.76 0.72 5.94
N ASP A 97 8.28 1.34 7.02
CA ASP A 97 7.62 0.64 8.15
C ASP A 97 6.31 -0.08 7.76
N THR A 98 5.71 0.31 6.65
CA THR A 98 4.46 -0.29 6.14
C THR A 98 4.69 -1.36 5.09
N HIS A 99 5.89 -1.42 4.51
CA HIS A 99 6.30 -2.36 3.49
C HIS A 99 7.40 -3.32 3.97
N ILE A 100 7.75 -3.29 5.24
CA ILE A 100 8.58 -4.31 5.89
C ILE A 100 7.72 -5.43 6.46
N SER A 101 8.11 -6.68 6.21
CA SER A 101 7.51 -7.87 6.80
C SER A 101 7.98 -8.04 8.25
N LYS A 102 7.03 -8.12 9.18
CA LYS A 102 7.30 -8.51 10.57
C LYS A 102 7.73 -9.97 10.71
N LYS A 103 7.46 -10.82 9.71
CA LYS A 103 7.81 -12.25 9.73
C LYS A 103 9.22 -12.52 9.20
N ASN A 104 9.74 -11.63 8.33
CA ASN A 104 11.02 -11.81 7.66
C ASN A 104 12.04 -10.78 8.17
N GLU A 105 12.05 -10.56 9.49
CA GLU A 105 13.14 -9.82 10.18
C GLU A 105 13.51 -8.46 9.60
N GLY A 106 12.54 -7.68 9.12
CA GLY A 106 12.84 -6.35 8.61
C GLY A 106 13.01 -6.24 7.09
N GLN A 107 12.87 -7.35 6.35
CA GLN A 107 12.92 -7.33 4.89
C GLN A 107 11.65 -6.72 4.27
N PHE A 108 11.80 -6.09 3.11
CA PHE A 108 10.67 -5.60 2.34
C PHE A 108 9.75 -6.75 1.90
N VAL A 109 8.45 -6.47 1.83
CA VAL A 109 7.41 -7.45 1.42
C VAL A 109 7.59 -7.94 -0.02
N ASN A 110 8.25 -7.16 -0.87
CA ASN A 110 8.65 -7.51 -2.23
C ASN A 110 9.81 -6.61 -2.71
N SER A 111 10.46 -7.01 -3.79
CA SER A 111 11.57 -6.28 -4.42
C SER A 111 11.16 -4.89 -4.92
N VAL A 112 9.94 -4.76 -5.46
CA VAL A 112 9.41 -3.48 -5.95
C VAL A 112 9.36 -2.42 -4.84
N ALA A 113 8.86 -2.77 -3.65
CA ALA A 113 8.77 -1.85 -2.52
C ALA A 113 10.15 -1.40 -2.01
N GLN A 114 11.14 -2.28 -2.10
CA GLN A 114 12.53 -1.96 -1.80
C GLN A 114 13.10 -0.99 -2.83
N SER A 115 13.01 -1.29 -4.13
CA SER A 115 13.49 -0.39 -5.19
C SER A 115 12.84 0.98 -5.13
N LEU A 116 11.54 1.06 -4.87
CA LEU A 116 10.83 2.32 -4.69
C LEU A 116 11.33 3.09 -3.46
N HIS A 117 11.58 2.41 -2.34
CA HIS A 117 12.17 3.04 -1.17
C HIS A 117 13.58 3.56 -1.46
N ASP A 118 14.41 2.79 -2.16
CA ASP A 118 15.77 3.18 -2.50
C ASP A 118 15.78 4.42 -3.41
N ILE A 119 14.86 4.49 -4.39
CA ILE A 119 14.65 5.70 -5.21
C ILE A 119 14.26 6.90 -4.33
N MET A 120 13.37 6.72 -3.34
CA MET A 120 12.99 7.80 -2.43
C MET A 120 14.18 8.31 -1.59
N ILE A 121 15.05 7.41 -1.13
CA ILE A 121 16.27 7.78 -0.38
C ILE A 121 17.23 8.56 -1.28
N VAL A 122 17.47 8.09 -2.50
CA VAL A 122 18.33 8.78 -3.47
C VAL A 122 17.82 10.19 -3.75
N LYS A 123 16.52 10.35 -4.03
CA LYS A 123 15.90 11.68 -4.27
C LYS A 123 16.00 12.61 -3.07
N LYS A 124 15.90 12.07 -1.85
CA LYS A 124 16.06 12.84 -0.61
C LYS A 124 17.51 13.31 -0.40
N SER A 125 18.49 12.59 -0.94
CA SER A 125 19.92 12.87 -0.81
C SER A 125 20.51 13.68 -1.99
N GLN A 126 19.70 14.05 -2.98
CA GLN A 126 20.18 14.88 -4.09
C GLN A 126 20.55 16.29 -3.58
N PRO A 127 21.72 16.83 -3.95
CA PRO A 127 22.12 18.17 -3.58
C PRO A 127 21.17 19.17 -4.22
N VAL A 128 20.69 20.09 -3.40
CA VAL A 128 19.84 21.19 -3.81
C VAL A 128 20.76 22.25 -4.42
N ASN A 129 20.54 22.63 -5.68
CA ASN A 129 21.25 23.77 -6.28
C ASN A 129 20.96 25.04 -5.47
N GLU A 130 21.87 26.02 -5.45
CA GLU A 130 21.76 27.22 -4.59
C GLU A 130 20.46 28.04 -4.77
N ASP A 131 19.72 27.83 -5.86
CA ASP A 131 18.46 28.52 -6.20
C ASP A 131 17.18 27.64 -6.12
N GLU A 132 17.28 26.34 -5.81
CA GLU A 132 16.13 25.43 -5.75
C GLU A 132 15.73 25.11 -4.30
N GLU A 133 14.44 24.91 -4.03
CA GLU A 133 14.02 24.38 -2.72
C GLU A 133 14.19 22.84 -2.71
N PRO A 134 14.64 22.25 -1.59
CA PRO A 134 14.68 20.80 -1.45
C PRO A 134 13.31 20.19 -1.77
N PRO A 135 13.24 19.11 -2.56
CA PRO A 135 11.97 18.50 -2.91
C PRO A 135 11.25 18.03 -1.64
N SER A 136 10.01 18.49 -1.46
CA SER A 136 9.18 18.07 -0.33
C SER A 136 8.96 16.56 -0.33
N GLU A 137 8.74 15.97 0.85
CA GLU A 137 8.46 14.53 0.96
C GLU A 137 7.27 14.11 0.08
N GLU A 138 6.26 14.98 -0.02
CA GLU A 138 5.13 14.85 -0.92
C GLU A 138 5.55 14.74 -2.39
N ALA A 139 6.45 15.62 -2.86
CA ALA A 139 6.95 15.62 -4.23
C ALA A 139 7.82 14.39 -4.54
N ILE A 140 8.65 13.97 -3.58
CA ILE A 140 9.46 12.74 -3.70
C ILE A 140 8.57 11.51 -3.85
N LEU A 141 7.49 11.43 -3.08
CA LEU A 141 6.55 10.32 -3.13
C LEU A 141 5.73 10.30 -4.41
N GLU A 142 5.17 11.44 -4.81
CA GLU A 142 4.36 11.58 -6.02
C GLU A 142 5.17 11.18 -7.26
N SER A 143 6.42 11.64 -7.35
CA SER A 143 7.31 11.32 -8.46
C SER A 143 7.86 9.89 -8.44
N THR A 144 7.72 9.14 -7.35
CA THR A 144 8.27 7.78 -7.21
C THR A 144 7.20 6.71 -7.27
N LEU A 145 6.02 6.97 -6.71
CA LEU A 145 4.94 5.97 -6.59
C LEU A 145 3.99 5.95 -7.79
N ASP A 146 4.13 6.93 -8.68
CA ASP A 146 3.30 7.18 -9.86
C ASP A 146 1.80 7.33 -9.54
N ARG A 147 1.21 8.37 -10.09
CA ARG A 147 0.02 9.01 -9.54
C ARG A 147 -1.24 8.19 -9.82
N ARG A 148 -1.69 7.33 -8.89
CA ARG A 148 -3.04 6.74 -8.95
C ARG A 148 -3.77 6.49 -7.65
N SER A 149 -3.17 6.70 -6.49
CA SER A 149 -3.88 6.48 -5.22
C SER A 149 -3.68 7.64 -4.27
N GLN A 150 -4.75 8.42 -4.07
CA GLN A 150 -4.90 9.33 -2.92
C GLN A 150 -4.71 8.60 -1.57
N TYR A 151 -4.73 7.26 -1.59
CA TYR A 151 -4.47 6.41 -0.45
C TYR A 151 -3.11 5.72 -0.58
N ILE A 152 -2.12 6.22 0.16
CA ILE A 152 -0.86 5.51 0.36
C ILE A 152 -0.94 4.75 1.69
N LYS A 153 -0.70 3.44 1.63
CA LYS A 153 -0.84 2.52 2.76
C LYS A 153 -0.04 3.00 3.96
N GLY A 154 -0.72 3.18 5.09
CA GLY A 154 -0.12 3.60 6.35
C GLY A 154 0.01 5.12 6.56
N MET A 155 -0.29 5.96 5.56
CA MET A 155 -0.24 7.44 5.67
C MET A 155 -1.42 8.09 6.41
N ARG A 156 -2.07 7.39 7.35
CA ARG A 156 -3.10 8.04 8.19
C ARG A 156 -2.39 8.83 9.30
N HIS A 157 -2.68 10.13 9.43
CA HIS A 157 -2.22 10.97 10.54
C HIS A 157 -2.59 10.38 11.90
N GLY A 158 -1.68 10.41 12.89
CA GLY A 158 -1.93 10.19 14.33
C GLY A 158 -1.18 9.01 14.97
N ALA A 159 -1.38 8.83 16.29
CA ALA A 159 -0.58 7.96 17.17
C ALA A 159 -0.36 6.53 16.65
N GLU A 160 0.86 6.02 16.90
CA GLU A 160 1.32 4.69 16.50
C GLU A 160 0.44 3.58 17.10
N VAL A 161 -0.13 2.74 16.22
CA VAL A 161 -0.92 1.58 16.64
C VAL A 161 0.03 0.42 16.91
N VAL A 162 0.02 -0.11 18.14
CA VAL A 162 0.65 -1.39 18.47
C VAL A 162 -0.03 -2.49 17.65
N ARG A 163 0.57 -2.85 16.51
CA ARG A 163 -0.02 -3.80 15.55
C ARG A 163 0.03 -5.22 16.11
N GLY A 164 -1.13 -5.75 16.50
CA GLY A 164 -1.35 -7.18 16.77
C GLY A 164 -1.15 -8.07 15.54
N ARG A 165 -0.85 -9.35 15.80
CA ARG A 165 -0.48 -10.40 14.83
C ARG A 165 -1.58 -10.60 13.77
N GLN A 166 -1.22 -10.49 12.50
CA GLN A 166 -2.16 -10.61 11.37
C GLN A 166 -2.71 -12.03 11.18
N SER A 167 -3.97 -12.10 10.73
CA SER A 167 -4.78 -13.31 10.57
C SER A 167 -4.25 -14.29 9.51
N SER A 168 -4.31 -15.58 9.82
CA SER A 168 -3.82 -16.72 9.03
C SER A 168 -4.54 -16.90 7.67
N SER A 169 -5.83 -16.53 7.59
CA SER A 169 -6.67 -16.75 6.40
C SER A 169 -6.23 -15.96 5.16
N TYR A 170 -5.60 -14.80 5.32
CA TYR A 170 -5.06 -14.01 4.21
C TYR A 170 -3.84 -14.68 3.56
N MET A 171 -3.11 -15.56 4.27
CA MET A 171 -1.92 -16.20 3.71
C MET A 171 -2.27 -17.30 2.70
N VAL A 172 -3.34 -18.06 2.93
CA VAL A 172 -3.75 -19.17 2.05
C VAL A 172 -4.23 -18.67 0.68
N ALA A 173 -5.04 -17.60 0.66
CA ALA A 173 -5.48 -17.01 -0.61
C ALA A 173 -4.32 -16.40 -1.43
N ASN A 174 -3.26 -15.94 -0.76
CA ASN A 174 -2.07 -15.42 -1.45
C ASN A 174 -1.13 -16.52 -1.96
N THR A 175 -1.11 -17.69 -1.34
CA THR A 175 -0.32 -18.82 -1.86
C THR A 175 -0.95 -19.38 -3.12
N GLU A 176 -2.27 -19.58 -3.13
CA GLU A 176 -3.01 -20.04 -4.33
C GLU A 176 -2.89 -19.06 -5.51
N LEU A 177 -2.95 -17.75 -5.25
CA LEU A 177 -2.75 -16.73 -6.28
C LEU A 177 -1.32 -16.73 -6.84
N LYS A 178 -0.31 -17.03 -6.01
CA LYS A 178 1.08 -17.11 -6.45
C LYS A 178 1.34 -18.35 -7.30
N GLU A 179 0.77 -19.49 -6.92
CA GLU A 179 0.87 -20.73 -7.69
C GLU A 179 0.24 -20.55 -9.08
N LYS A 180 -0.97 -19.99 -9.15
CA LYS A 180 -1.62 -19.69 -10.44
C LYS A 180 -0.83 -18.71 -11.30
N LEU A 181 -0.18 -17.71 -10.69
CA LEU A 181 0.65 -16.75 -11.41
C LEU A 181 1.89 -17.42 -12.00
N GLU A 182 2.51 -18.34 -11.26
CA GLU A 182 3.68 -19.07 -11.72
C GLU A 182 3.33 -20.07 -12.83
N GLU A 183 2.21 -20.79 -12.70
CA GLU A 183 1.67 -21.65 -13.76
C GLU A 183 1.44 -20.87 -15.07
N GLN A 184 0.85 -19.67 -14.96
CA GLN A 184 0.66 -18.81 -16.13
C GLN A 184 1.97 -18.35 -16.76
N ARG A 185 3.02 -18.10 -15.96
CA ARG A 185 4.33 -17.71 -16.50
C ARG A 185 4.99 -18.87 -17.24
N ILE A 186 4.93 -20.08 -16.69
CA ILE A 186 5.48 -21.28 -17.34
C ILE A 186 4.77 -21.54 -18.67
N ALA A 187 3.43 -21.50 -18.69
CA ALA A 187 2.65 -21.69 -19.92
C ALA A 187 2.97 -20.64 -20.99
N LEU A 188 3.19 -19.38 -20.58
CA LEU A 188 3.53 -18.29 -21.50
C LEU A 188 4.94 -18.47 -22.09
N ASP A 189 5.89 -18.96 -21.31
CA ASP A 189 7.24 -19.28 -21.78
C ASP A 189 7.27 -20.48 -22.73
N GLU A 190 6.43 -21.50 -22.48
CA GLU A 190 6.25 -22.62 -23.42
C GLU A 190 5.66 -22.14 -24.75
N GLN A 191 4.59 -21.35 -24.71
CA GLN A 191 3.97 -20.78 -25.92
C GLN A 191 4.94 -19.90 -26.72
N LYS A 192 5.82 -19.15 -26.04
CA LYS A 192 6.87 -18.37 -26.71
C LYS A 192 7.88 -19.25 -27.43
N LYS A 193 8.35 -20.32 -26.79
CA LYS A 193 9.29 -21.28 -27.42
C LYS A 193 8.69 -21.94 -28.65
N GLU A 194 7.43 -22.34 -28.58
CA GLU A 194 6.71 -22.90 -29.73
C GLU A 194 6.58 -21.89 -30.88
N MET A 195 6.28 -20.63 -30.55
CA MET A 195 6.20 -19.56 -31.55
C MET A 195 7.56 -19.28 -32.22
N GLU A 196 8.65 -19.31 -31.46
CA GLU A 196 10.01 -19.14 -32.00
C GLU A 196 10.40 -20.30 -32.91
N ALA A 197 10.14 -21.54 -32.52
CA ALA A 197 10.40 -22.71 -33.36
C ALA A 197 9.60 -22.67 -34.67
N CYS A 198 8.33 -22.26 -34.61
CA CYS A 198 7.49 -22.09 -35.79
C CYS A 198 8.01 -21.00 -36.73
N LYS A 199 8.46 -19.86 -36.19
CA LYS A 199 9.08 -18.78 -36.96
C LYS A 199 10.37 -19.24 -37.65
N GLU A 200 11.19 -20.02 -36.97
CA GLU A 200 12.45 -20.52 -37.52
C GLU A 200 12.20 -21.51 -38.67
N GLN A 201 11.22 -22.41 -38.52
CA GLN A 201 10.81 -23.30 -39.61
C GLN A 201 10.30 -22.51 -40.83
N HIS A 202 9.43 -21.51 -40.61
CA HIS A 202 8.95 -20.67 -41.70
C HIS A 202 10.07 -19.87 -42.37
N SER A 203 11.08 -19.41 -41.62
CA SER A 203 12.25 -18.74 -42.19
C SER A 203 13.03 -19.66 -43.12
N GLN A 204 13.27 -20.90 -42.69
CA GLN A 204 13.97 -21.91 -43.51
C GLN A 204 13.20 -22.25 -44.79
N GLU A 205 11.87 -22.34 -44.73
CA GLU A 205 11.02 -22.56 -45.90
C GLU A 205 11.09 -21.38 -46.89
N ILE A 206 11.03 -20.14 -46.39
CA ILE A 206 11.19 -18.94 -47.21
C ILE A 206 12.55 -18.92 -47.92
N ASP A 207 13.62 -19.26 -47.21
CA ASP A 207 14.97 -19.28 -47.78
C ASP A 207 15.14 -20.40 -48.82
N ALA A 208 14.54 -21.57 -48.59
CA ALA A 208 14.51 -22.66 -49.56
C ALA A 208 13.76 -22.25 -50.85
N LEU A 209 12.61 -21.58 -50.71
CA LEU A 209 11.85 -21.06 -51.86
C LEU A 209 12.66 -20.02 -52.64
N LYS A 210 13.31 -19.07 -51.97
CA LYS A 210 14.21 -18.09 -52.62
C LYS A 210 15.35 -18.78 -53.37
N ALA A 211 15.96 -19.81 -52.80
CA ALA A 211 17.02 -20.57 -53.46
C ALA A 211 16.52 -21.33 -54.70
N GLN A 212 15.30 -21.86 -54.68
CA GLN A 212 14.68 -22.46 -55.86
C GLN A 212 14.38 -21.41 -56.95
N MET A 213 13.84 -20.26 -56.58
CA MET A 213 13.58 -19.16 -57.52
C MET A 213 14.87 -18.69 -58.21
N ALA A 214 15.96 -18.51 -57.45
CA ALA A 214 17.25 -18.11 -58.02
C ALA A 214 17.84 -19.15 -58.99
N LYS A 215 17.57 -20.45 -58.77
CA LYS A 215 17.94 -21.52 -59.72
C LYS A 215 17.10 -21.45 -61.00
N MET A 216 15.79 -21.23 -60.87
CA MET A 216 14.90 -21.05 -62.02
C MET A 216 15.28 -19.83 -62.86
N GLU A 217 15.62 -18.70 -62.24
CA GLU A 217 16.08 -17.49 -62.94
C GLU A 217 17.35 -17.75 -63.75
N LYS A 218 18.33 -18.46 -63.18
CA LYS A 218 19.54 -18.85 -63.92
C LYS A 218 19.24 -19.75 -65.12
N LEU A 219 18.33 -20.71 -64.96
CA LEU A 219 17.91 -21.59 -66.06
C LEU A 219 17.21 -20.80 -67.17
N LEU A 220 16.32 -19.87 -66.82
CA LEU A 220 15.66 -18.98 -67.78
C LEU A 220 16.67 -18.11 -68.55
N HIS A 221 17.65 -17.54 -67.87
CA HIS A 221 18.73 -16.80 -68.53
C HIS A 221 19.61 -17.67 -69.45
N THR A 222 19.73 -18.97 -69.19
CA THR A 222 20.50 -19.90 -70.02
C THR A 222 19.72 -20.40 -71.25
N ILE A 223 18.38 -20.36 -71.20
CA ILE A 223 17.51 -20.83 -72.30
C ILE A 223 17.17 -19.69 -73.27
N ILE A 224 17.11 -18.45 -72.78
CA ILE A 224 16.71 -17.27 -73.56
C ILE A 224 17.93 -16.47 -74.09
N GLY A 225 19.11 -16.63 -73.48
CA GLY A 225 20.38 -16.05 -73.95
C GLY A 225 21.15 -16.99 -74.87
#